data_AF-A0A1J4J2U0-F1
#
_entry.id   AF-A0A1J4J2U0-F1
#
_cell.length_a   1.000
_cell.length_b   1.000
_cell.length_c   1.000
_cell.angle_alpha   90.00
_cell.angle_beta   90.00
_cell.angle_gamma   90.00
#
_symmetry.space_group_name_H-M   'P 1'
#
loop_
_entity.id
_entity.type
_entity.pdbx_description
1 polymer ?
#
loop_
_entity_poly.entity_id
_entity_poly.type
_entity_poly.pdbx_seq_one_letter_code
_entity_poly.pdbx_strand_id
1 'polypeptide(L)'
;MCSQAGTPMYMAPEIIRGEEYSKAVDVYSYSLIVYELFIGNEPFVEGKSIFLILKNIQEGVRPDTSMINNNHQIEFLEMNNRSMK
;
A
#
# COMPACT_ATOMS: atom_id res chain seq x y z
N MET A 1 8.98 19.66 10.39
CA MET A 1 9.46 18.85 9.24
C MET A 1 9.74 17.45 9.76
N CYS A 2 8.76 16.55 9.71
CA CYS A 2 9.05 15.14 9.96
C CYS A 2 9.84 14.65 8.75
N SER A 3 11.05 14.17 9.02
CA SER A 3 11.95 13.58 8.03
C SER A 3 11.19 12.61 7.16
N GLN A 4 11.26 12.82 5.84
CA GLN A 4 10.75 11.92 4.81
C GLN A 4 11.63 10.65 4.81
N ALA A 5 11.52 9.85 5.86
CA ALA A 5 12.31 8.64 6.09
C ALA A 5 11.34 7.45 6.16
N GLY A 6 10.74 7.14 5.01
CA GLY A 6 9.99 5.92 4.78
C GLY A 6 10.07 5.61 3.30
N THR A 7 10.09 4.33 2.93
CA THR A 7 10.04 3.96 1.52
C THR A 7 8.67 4.37 0.98
N PRO A 8 8.58 5.31 0.02
CA PRO A 8 7.33 5.99 -0.35
C PRO A 8 6.20 5.03 -0.76
N MET A 9 6.58 3.84 -1.22
CA MET A 9 5.70 2.74 -1.61
C MET A 9 4.81 2.19 -0.49
N TYR A 10 5.18 2.36 0.79
CA TYR A 10 4.35 1.92 1.93
C TYR A 10 3.54 3.04 2.58
N MET A 11 3.64 4.27 2.07
CA MET A 11 2.95 5.43 2.65
C MET A 11 1.48 5.43 2.30
N ALA A 12 0.64 5.65 3.32
CA ALA A 12 -0.79 5.80 3.15
C ALA A 12 -1.13 7.12 2.42
N PRO A 13 -2.20 7.17 1.62
CA PRO A 13 -2.57 8.35 0.82
C PRO A 13 -2.78 9.62 1.67
N GLU A 14 -3.32 9.49 2.88
CA GLU A 14 -3.53 10.58 3.84
C GLU A 14 -2.20 11.21 4.29
N ILE A 15 -1.15 10.39 4.50
CA ILE A 15 0.19 10.87 4.85
C ILE A 15 0.82 11.60 3.68
N ILE A 16 0.63 11.10 2.45
CA ILE A 16 1.13 11.76 1.23
C ILE A 16 0.47 13.13 1.04
N ARG A 17 -0.80 13.28 1.45
CA ARG A 17 -1.54 14.56 1.43
C ARG A 17 -1.18 15.50 2.58
N GLY A 18 -0.38 15.04 3.55
CA GLY A 18 -0.04 15.80 4.75
C GLY A 18 -1.18 15.91 5.76
N GLU A 19 -2.14 14.99 5.71
CA GLU A 19 -3.21 14.89 6.70
C GLU A 19 -2.67 14.35 8.04
N GLU A 20 -3.48 14.42 9.11
CA GLU A 20 -3.09 13.93 10.43
C GLU A 20 -2.83 12.42 10.44
N TYR A 21 -1.78 12.02 11.14
CA TYR A 21 -1.45 10.63 11.33
C TYR A 21 -2.56 9.92 12.10
N SER A 22 -3.06 8.82 11.56
CA SER A 22 -4.10 8.00 12.19
C SER A 22 -3.67 6.55 12.27
N LYS A 23 -4.39 5.74 13.07
CA LYS A 23 -4.15 4.29 13.15
C LYS A 23 -4.37 3.58 11.81
N ALA A 24 -5.12 4.17 10.87
CA ALA A 24 -5.34 3.60 9.55
C ALA A 24 -4.06 3.57 8.70
N VAL A 25 -3.13 4.50 8.96
CA VAL A 25 -1.83 4.57 8.29
C VAL A 25 -0.99 3.33 8.56
N ASP A 26 -0.98 2.87 9.82
CA ASP A 26 -0.29 1.64 10.22
C ASP A 26 -0.92 0.40 9.58
N VAL A 27 -2.26 0.37 9.48
CA VAL A 27 -2.99 -0.73 8.82
C VAL A 27 -2.70 -0.76 7.32
N TYR A 28 -2.58 0.40 6.68
CA TYR A 28 -2.23 0.51 5.26
C TYR A 28 -0.84 -0.07 4.98
N SER A 29 0.17 0.39 5.72
CA SER A 29 1.55 -0.09 5.57
C SER A 29 1.68 -1.58 5.89
N TYR A 30 1.00 -2.07 6.93
CA TYR A 30 0.92 -3.49 7.26
C TYR A 30 0.33 -4.33 6.11
N SER A 31 -0.72 -3.86 5.47
CA SER A 31 -1.37 -4.58 4.36
C SER A 31 -0.44 -4.76 3.16
N LEU A 32 0.39 -3.76 2.87
CA LEU A 32 1.39 -3.82 1.81
C LEU A 32 2.55 -4.79 2.14
N ILE A 33 2.97 -4.84 3.39
CA ILE A 33 3.95 -5.83 3.86
C ILE A 33 3.38 -7.24 3.74
N VAL A 34 2.11 -7.46 4.13
CA VAL A 34 1.45 -8.76 3.99
C VAL A 34 1.33 -9.17 2.52
N TYR A 35 0.99 -8.24 1.63
CA TYR A 35 0.97 -8.48 0.19
C TYR A 35 2.35 -8.93 -0.32
N GLU A 36 3.42 -8.22 0.09
CA GLU A 36 4.80 -8.54 -0.28
C GLU A 36 5.21 -9.93 0.23
N LEU A 37 4.80 -10.32 1.43
CA LEU A 37 5.04 -11.66 1.97
C LEU A 37 4.31 -12.76 1.18
N PHE A 38 3.15 -12.48 0.62
CA PHE A 38 2.39 -13.47 -0.15
C PHE A 38 2.92 -13.68 -1.56
N ILE A 39 3.38 -12.61 -2.21
CA ILE A 39 3.86 -12.67 -3.61
C ILE A 39 5.37 -12.83 -3.68
N GLY A 40 6.10 -12.47 -2.62
CA GLY A 40 7.56 -12.46 -2.58
C GLY A 40 8.22 -11.38 -3.45
N ASN A 41 7.43 -10.42 -3.94
CA ASN A 41 7.89 -9.30 -4.75
C ASN A 41 7.32 -7.98 -4.20
N GLU A 42 8.02 -6.88 -4.47
CA GLU A 42 7.58 -5.55 -4.04
C GLU A 42 6.17 -5.19 -4.57
N PRO A 43 5.36 -4.48 -3.78
CA PRO A 43 3.99 -4.12 -4.12
C PRO A 43 3.86 -3.23 -5.36
N PHE A 44 4.88 -2.43 -5.66
CA PHE A 44 4.93 -1.59 -6.84
C PHE A 44 6.18 -1.91 -7.66
N VAL A 45 5.96 -2.46 -8.87
CA VAL A 45 6.99 -2.99 -9.77
C VAL A 45 8.15 -2.01 -9.99
N GLU A 46 9.38 -2.53 -9.89
CA GLU A 46 10.63 -1.86 -10.28
C GLU A 46 10.51 -1.19 -11.66
N GLY A 47 10.95 0.07 -11.75
CA GLY A 47 10.98 0.84 -13.00
C GLY A 47 9.86 1.88 -13.16
N LYS A 48 8.88 1.93 -12.24
CA LYS A 48 7.95 3.07 -12.17
C LYS A 48 8.58 4.22 -11.38
N SER A 49 8.45 5.44 -11.91
CA SER A 49 8.85 6.65 -11.19
C SER A 49 8.10 6.74 -9.85
N ILE A 50 8.80 7.04 -8.76
CA ILE A 50 8.22 7.27 -7.42
C ILE A 50 7.04 8.24 -7.49
N PHE A 51 7.14 9.28 -8.33
CA PHE A 51 6.06 10.23 -8.55
C PHE A 51 4.78 9.56 -9.07
N LEU A 52 4.91 8.63 -10.01
CA LEU A 52 3.78 7.89 -10.56
C LEU A 52 3.18 6.94 -9.52
N ILE A 53 4.01 6.31 -8.69
CA ILE A 53 3.56 5.43 -7.59
C ILE A 53 2.75 6.24 -6.58
N LEU A 54 3.26 7.37 -6.11
CA LEU A 54 2.57 8.24 -5.17
C LEU A 54 1.25 8.76 -5.74
N LYS A 55 1.22 9.17 -7.01
CA LYS A 55 0.01 9.57 -7.71
C LYS A 55 -1.03 8.44 -7.74
N ASN A 56 -0.62 7.23 -8.11
CA ASN A 56 -1.48 6.06 -8.14
C ASN A 56 -2.06 5.73 -6.76
N ILE A 57 -1.26 5.81 -5.69
CA ILE A 57 -1.71 5.61 -4.31
C ILE A 57 -2.78 6.67 -3.94
N GLN A 58 -2.54 7.93 -4.29
CA GLN A 58 -3.49 9.03 -4.05
C GLN A 58 -4.81 8.86 -4.82
N GLU A 59 -4.76 8.26 -6.02
CA GLU A 59 -5.92 7.91 -6.85
C GLU A 59 -6.63 6.62 -6.38
N GLY A 60 -6.10 5.93 -5.38
CA GLY A 60 -6.71 4.72 -4.81
C GLY A 60 -6.34 3.42 -5.55
N VAL A 61 -5.37 3.47 -6.47
CA VAL A 61 -4.85 2.27 -7.14
C VAL A 61 -4.13 1.39 -6.10
N ARG A 62 -4.28 0.07 -6.23
CA ARG A 62 -3.70 -0.93 -5.34
C ARG A 62 -2.83 -1.93 -6.12
N PRO A 63 -1.89 -2.62 -5.45
CA PRO A 63 -1.09 -3.69 -6.05
C PRO A 63 -1.96 -4.82 -6.63
N ASP A 64 -1.47 -5.47 -7.68
CA ASP A 64 -2.20 -6.51 -8.40
C ASP A 64 -2.19 -7.85 -7.67
N THR A 65 -3.35 -8.32 -7.24
CA THR A 65 -3.50 -9.59 -6.51
C THR A 65 -3.58 -10.81 -7.43
N SER A 66 -3.53 -10.64 -8.76
CA SER A 66 -3.67 -11.73 -9.74
C SER A 66 -2.63 -12.84 -9.60
N MET A 67 -1.49 -12.57 -8.95
CA MET A 67 -0.44 -13.57 -8.71
C MET A 67 -0.67 -14.42 -7.45
N ILE A 68 -1.66 -14.09 -6.62
CA ILE A 68 -1.94 -14.81 -5.39
C ILE A 68 -2.84 -16.01 -5.70
N ASN A 69 -2.32 -17.22 -5.48
CA ASN A 69 -3.06 -18.45 -5.78
C ASN A 69 -4.02 -18.90 -4.67
N ASN A 70 -4.01 -18.26 -3.51
CA ASN A 70 -4.84 -18.62 -2.36
C ASN A 70 -5.98 -17.62 -2.15
N ASN A 71 -7.22 -18.07 -2.33
CA ASN A 71 -8.42 -17.25 -2.19
C ASN A 71 -8.56 -16.61 -0.80
N HIS A 72 -8.09 -17.28 0.27
CA HIS A 72 -8.13 -16.70 1.62
C HIS A 72 -7.15 -15.54 1.80
N GLN A 73 -6.01 -15.57 1.09
CA GLN A 73 -5.05 -14.46 1.10
C GLN A 73 -5.61 -13.25 0.35
N ILE A 74 -6.29 -13.48 -0.78
CA ILE A 74 -7.00 -12.43 -1.53
C ILE A 74 -8.11 -11.83 -0.67
N GLU A 75 -8.95 -12.65 -0.04
CA GLU A 75 -10.03 -12.20 0.82
C GLU A 75 -9.51 -11.36 1.99
N PHE A 76 -8.40 -11.78 2.62
CA PHE A 76 -7.76 -11.02 3.69
C PHE A 76 -7.27 -9.64 3.22
N LEU A 77 -6.65 -9.55 2.04
CA LEU A 77 -6.18 -8.28 1.47
C LEU A 77 -7.37 -7.37 1.07
N GLU A 78 -8.41 -7.94 0.46
CA GLU A 78 -9.64 -7.23 0.08
C GLU A 78 -10.42 -6.71 1.30
N MET A 79 -10.47 -7.47 2.39
CA MET A 79 -11.05 -7.04 3.66
C MET A 79 -10.32 -5.82 4.22
N ASN A 80 -8.98 -5.83 4.22
CA ASN A 80 -8.20 -4.69 4.65
C ASN A 80 -8.40 -3.47 3.72
N ASN A 81 -8.51 -3.69 2.39
CA ASN A 81 -8.82 -2.63 1.42
C ASN A 81 -10.15 -1.92 1.67
N ARG A 82 -11.15 -2.62 2.24
CA ARG A 82 -12.45 -2.03 2.59
C ARG A 82 -12.45 -1.22 3.88
N SER A 83 -11.59 -1.57 4.84
CA SER A 83 -11.43 -0.81 6.10
C SER A 83 -10.66 0.50 5.95
N MET A 84 -10.11 0.76 4.76
CA MET A 84 -9.34 1.98 4.43
C MET A 84 -10.18 3.06 3.72
N LYS A 85 -11.51 3.01 3.83
CA LYS A 85 -12.45 4.05 3.37
C LYS A 85 -12.97 4.89 4.52
#